data_AF-A0A2V9BND1-F1
#
_entry.id   AF-A0A2V9BND1-F1
#
_cell.length_a   1.000
_cell.length_b   1.000
_cell.length_c   1.000
_cell.angle_alpha   90.00
_cell.angle_beta   90.00
_cell.angle_gamma   90.00
#
_symmetry.space_group_name_H-M   'P 1'
#
loop_
_entity.id
_entity.type
_entity.pdbx_description
1 polymer ?
#
loop_
_entity_poly.entity_id
_entity_poly.type
_entity_poly.pdbx_seq_one_letter_code
_entity_poly.pdbx_strand_id
1 'polypeptide(L)'
;MLATNLAFSGQEKQANEVDKPAHTKISKDLEGLDGDTTIKVIVRFKHTPTEDQLQKVCDLGGTLKNYRDGEKNAAFTLPAAALKDIAADPDVVSISADLSSQDPPDYLLGLVGNNQPRDPGSKISSDLQGADPNSNLKVIVQFTEPPTSSHHETVIAQGGEHLKNLRLVNGALYTVPASALAELAKDPRVAFISPDRPVRRSLDHVVQAVNADIAQSYGWDGTGIGVAVVDSGIQAHPDLKASGLSTSRVVYSESFVPGDPSTTDGYGHGTHVAGIIAGNGQGSASYRGAYRGIAPNVQIINLRVLDNNGAGTDSAVIAAIQRAIQLKAVYNIRVLNLSLGRGVHGSYTLDPLCQAVEAAWQAGIVVVVAAGNSGRDNSLGTRGYGTIAVPANDPYVITVGATNMHDTFSRADDTVTSYSSKGPTLIDHIVKPDLVAPGNRVVSLIAPGSKLATTYSRFDVFPCDGTLVLCSSAFGSPSYFRLSGTSMATPVVSGAAALLLQKDPSLTPDQ
;
A
#
# COMPACT_ATOMS: atom_id res chain seq x y z
N MET A 1 -24.57 58.32 -22.39
CA MET A 1 -24.37 58.99 -23.69
C MET A 1 -22.94 58.76 -24.15
N LEU A 2 -22.81 58.32 -25.40
CA LEU A 2 -21.69 58.37 -26.34
C LEU A 2 -20.22 58.36 -25.88
N ALA A 3 -19.48 57.53 -26.61
CA ALA A 3 -18.03 57.49 -26.80
C ALA A 3 -17.38 58.84 -27.15
N THR A 4 -16.07 59.00 -26.96
CA THR A 4 -15.01 58.85 -28.00
C THR A 4 -13.63 59.35 -27.48
N ASN A 5 -12.59 58.69 -28.00
CA ASN A 5 -11.13 58.80 -27.77
C ASN A 5 -10.44 60.15 -28.04
N LEU A 6 -9.21 60.29 -27.50
CA LEU A 6 -7.96 60.79 -28.14
C LEU A 6 -6.80 60.68 -27.11
N ALA A 7 -5.95 59.65 -27.15
CA ALA A 7 -4.71 59.51 -27.93
C ALA A 7 -3.55 60.45 -27.50
N PHE A 8 -2.50 59.88 -26.90
CA PHE A 8 -1.12 60.35 -27.04
C PHE A 8 -0.20 59.16 -27.30
N SER A 9 0.57 59.29 -28.37
CA SER A 9 1.48 58.29 -28.93
C SER A 9 2.85 58.33 -28.25
N GLY A 10 3.48 57.15 -28.19
CA GLY A 10 4.87 56.96 -27.81
C GLY A 10 5.27 55.51 -28.07
N GLN A 11 5.58 55.19 -29.32
CA GLN A 11 6.40 54.01 -29.66
C GLN A 11 7.79 54.21 -29.01
N GLU A 12 8.58 53.23 -28.60
CA GLU A 12 8.76 51.88 -29.12
C GLU A 12 9.65 51.11 -28.12
N LYS A 13 9.29 49.88 -27.75
CA LYS A 13 10.26 48.82 -27.46
C LYS A 13 9.60 47.50 -27.84
N GLN A 14 9.80 47.11 -29.09
CA GLN A 14 9.61 45.74 -29.55
C GLN A 14 10.52 44.82 -28.74
N ALA A 15 9.91 44.00 -27.89
CA ALA A 15 10.47 42.72 -27.50
C ALA A 15 9.56 41.67 -28.12
N ASN A 16 10.15 40.85 -28.99
CA ASN A 16 9.52 39.78 -29.74
C ASN A 16 8.53 38.97 -28.89
N GLU A 17 7.25 39.09 -29.22
CA GLU A 17 6.23 38.14 -28.81
C GLU A 17 6.47 36.86 -29.62
N VAL A 18 7.27 35.96 -29.04
CA VAL A 18 7.37 34.58 -29.52
C VAL A 18 6.00 33.96 -29.28
N ASP A 19 5.33 33.52 -30.35
CA ASP A 19 4.12 32.72 -30.34
C ASP A 19 4.10 31.76 -29.15
N LYS A 20 3.23 32.02 -28.16
CA LYS A 20 2.93 31.02 -27.13
C LYS A 20 2.15 29.90 -27.84
N PRO A 21 2.65 28.64 -27.84
CA PRO A 21 1.92 27.55 -28.47
C PRO A 21 0.56 27.39 -27.78
N ALA A 22 -0.50 27.26 -28.58
CA ALA A 22 -1.84 26.95 -28.10
C ALA A 22 -1.75 25.77 -27.11
N HIS A 23 -2.28 25.94 -25.90
CA HIS A 23 -2.32 24.86 -24.92
C HIS A 23 -3.15 23.71 -25.51
N THR A 24 -2.49 22.62 -25.93
CA THR A 24 -3.16 21.40 -26.37
C THR A 24 -3.97 20.83 -25.19
N LYS A 25 -5.27 20.62 -25.38
CA LYS A 25 -6.14 19.99 -24.35
C LYS A 25 -5.85 18.50 -24.17
N ILE A 26 -5.10 17.89 -25.09
CA ILE A 26 -4.70 16.49 -25.07
C ILE A 26 -3.35 16.40 -24.34
N SER A 27 -3.24 15.49 -23.38
CA SER A 27 -1.99 15.25 -22.66
C SER A 27 -0.92 14.64 -23.57
N LYS A 28 0.36 14.95 -23.33
CA LYS A 28 1.49 14.55 -24.20
C LYS A 28 1.62 13.04 -24.42
N ASP A 29 1.24 12.26 -23.40
CA ASP A 29 1.19 10.80 -23.40
C ASP A 29 0.14 10.20 -24.34
N LEU A 30 -0.75 11.04 -24.89
CA LEU A 30 -1.76 10.65 -25.88
C LEU A 30 -1.45 11.18 -27.30
N GLU A 31 -0.38 11.97 -27.46
CA GLU A 31 0.00 12.52 -28.76
C GLU A 31 0.77 11.48 -29.60
N GLY A 32 0.45 11.38 -30.90
CA GLY A 32 1.18 10.51 -31.83
C GLY A 32 0.79 9.03 -31.82
N LEU A 33 -0.29 8.66 -31.10
CA LEU A 33 -0.86 7.32 -31.14
C LEU A 33 -1.51 7.01 -32.49
N ASP A 34 -1.43 5.75 -32.92
CA ASP A 34 -2.13 5.26 -34.10
C ASP A 34 -3.66 5.38 -33.89
N GLY A 35 -4.38 5.85 -34.90
CA GLY A 35 -5.79 6.25 -34.81
C GLY A 35 -6.73 5.12 -34.39
N ASP A 36 -6.41 3.88 -34.75
CA ASP A 36 -7.18 2.69 -34.39
C ASP A 36 -6.87 2.16 -32.98
N THR A 37 -5.86 2.72 -32.31
CA THR A 37 -5.48 2.31 -30.96
C THR A 37 -6.61 2.65 -29.99
N THR A 38 -7.19 1.62 -29.38
CA THR A 38 -8.18 1.80 -28.32
C THR A 38 -7.48 2.21 -27.03
N ILE A 39 -7.77 3.40 -26.54
CA ILE A 39 -7.17 3.99 -25.35
C ILE A 39 -8.22 4.26 -24.28
N LYS A 40 -7.77 4.28 -23.02
CA LYS A 40 -8.60 4.72 -21.90
C LYS A 40 -8.19 6.13 -21.52
N VAL A 41 -9.17 7.00 -21.37
CA VAL A 41 -8.94 8.43 -21.11
C VAL A 41 -9.92 8.95 -20.07
N ILE A 42 -9.50 9.98 -19.36
CA ILE A 42 -10.36 10.81 -18.53
C ILE A 42 -10.59 12.11 -19.30
N VAL A 43 -11.85 12.41 -19.61
CA VAL A 43 -12.28 13.67 -20.20
C VAL A 43 -12.80 14.55 -19.07
N ARG A 44 -12.19 15.73 -18.92
CA ARG A 44 -12.61 16.76 -17.94
C ARG A 44 -13.43 17.83 -18.65
N PHE A 45 -14.63 18.08 -18.14
CA PHE A 45 -15.54 19.12 -18.64
C PHE A 45 -15.45 20.39 -17.77
N LYS A 46 -15.82 21.55 -18.34
CA LYS A 46 -15.87 22.85 -17.63
C LYS A 46 -16.88 22.83 -16.49
N HIS A 47 -18.03 22.20 -16.74
CA HIS A 47 -19.13 21.98 -15.82
C HIS A 47 -19.42 20.48 -15.71
N THR A 48 -20.30 20.09 -14.79
CA THR A 48 -20.81 18.72 -14.73
C THR A 48 -21.46 18.40 -16.09
N PRO A 49 -20.98 17.38 -16.83
CA PRO A 49 -21.46 17.13 -18.18
C PRO A 49 -22.91 16.67 -18.17
N THR A 50 -23.69 17.13 -19.14
CA THR A 50 -25.03 16.60 -19.42
C THR A 50 -24.94 15.22 -20.06
N GLU A 51 -26.05 14.47 -20.04
CA GLU A 51 -26.14 13.18 -20.76
C GLU A 51 -25.80 13.34 -22.25
N ASP A 52 -26.26 14.43 -22.89
CA ASP A 52 -25.94 14.75 -24.28
C ASP A 52 -24.43 14.93 -24.52
N GLN A 53 -23.71 15.55 -23.57
CA GLN A 53 -22.26 15.76 -23.67
C GLN A 53 -21.49 14.45 -23.50
N LEU A 54 -21.95 13.55 -22.63
CA LEU A 54 -21.38 12.20 -22.52
C LEU A 54 -21.67 11.37 -23.77
N GLN A 55 -22.89 11.48 -24.31
CA GLN A 55 -23.32 10.76 -25.51
C GLN A 55 -22.52 11.20 -26.75
N LYS A 56 -22.21 12.49 -26.89
CA LYS A 56 -21.32 12.99 -27.97
C LYS A 56 -19.96 12.30 -27.99
N VAL A 57 -19.38 12.02 -26.82
CA VAL A 57 -18.11 11.28 -26.73
C VAL A 57 -18.30 9.81 -27.13
N CYS A 58 -19.45 9.21 -26.79
CA CYS A 58 -19.79 7.86 -27.21
C CYS A 58 -20.03 7.75 -28.73
N ASP A 59 -20.65 8.76 -29.35
CA ASP A 59 -20.92 8.79 -30.79
C ASP A 59 -19.62 8.85 -31.63
N LEU A 60 -18.52 9.33 -31.04
CA LEU A 60 -17.17 9.29 -31.61
C LEU A 60 -16.46 7.92 -31.43
N GLY A 61 -17.22 6.86 -31.14
CA GLY A 61 -16.70 5.51 -30.88
C GLY A 61 -16.23 5.29 -29.44
N GLY A 62 -16.58 6.20 -28.52
CA GLY A 62 -16.31 6.06 -27.11
C GLY A 62 -17.27 5.11 -26.39
N THR A 63 -16.78 4.49 -25.31
CA THR A 63 -17.60 3.76 -24.34
C THR A 63 -17.35 4.35 -22.97
N LEU A 64 -18.38 4.92 -22.35
CA LEU A 64 -18.31 5.42 -20.98
C LEU A 64 -17.99 4.26 -20.02
N LYS A 65 -16.92 4.41 -19.24
CA LYS A 65 -16.44 3.40 -18.27
C LYS A 65 -16.71 3.77 -16.83
N ASN A 66 -16.63 5.06 -16.52
CA ASN A 66 -16.87 5.56 -15.18
C ASN A 66 -17.29 7.02 -15.23
N TYR A 67 -18.43 7.33 -14.63
CA TYR A 67 -18.89 8.69 -14.39
C TYR A 67 -19.78 8.66 -13.16
N ARG A 68 -19.55 9.58 -12.23
CA ARG A 68 -20.39 9.75 -11.05
C ARG A 68 -21.18 11.03 -11.23
N ASP A 69 -22.51 10.93 -11.10
CA ASP A 69 -23.39 12.09 -11.23
C ASP A 69 -22.94 13.23 -10.31
N GLY A 70 -22.79 14.41 -10.89
CA GLY A 70 -22.28 15.60 -10.21
C GLY A 70 -20.78 15.87 -10.41
N GLU A 71 -19.98 14.89 -10.85
CA GLU A 71 -18.56 15.09 -11.13
C GLU A 71 -18.30 15.74 -12.50
N LYS A 72 -17.15 16.39 -12.67
CA LYS A 72 -16.75 17.00 -13.95
C LYS A 72 -15.88 16.09 -14.83
N ASN A 73 -15.56 14.91 -14.34
CA ASN A 73 -14.66 13.97 -15.00
C ASN A 73 -15.43 12.71 -15.39
N ALA A 74 -15.30 12.29 -16.63
CA ALA A 74 -15.82 11.02 -17.11
C ALA A 74 -14.71 10.22 -17.77
N ALA A 75 -14.59 8.94 -17.42
CA ALA A 75 -13.64 8.01 -18.00
C ALA A 75 -14.27 7.28 -19.17
N PHE A 76 -13.58 7.23 -20.30
CA PHE A 76 -14.00 6.57 -21.52
C PHE A 76 -12.93 5.60 -22.02
N THR A 77 -13.37 4.61 -22.79
CA THR A 77 -12.49 3.87 -23.72
C THR A 77 -12.87 4.26 -25.13
N LEU A 78 -11.94 4.72 -25.95
CA LEU A 78 -12.21 5.27 -27.29
C LEU A 78 -11.00 5.08 -28.23
N PRO A 79 -11.19 5.09 -29.56
CA PRO A 79 -10.09 5.10 -30.51
C PRO A 79 -9.32 6.43 -30.44
N ALA A 80 -7.99 6.38 -30.53
CA ALA A 80 -7.14 7.58 -30.44
C ALA A 80 -7.48 8.64 -31.50
N ALA A 81 -8.03 8.24 -32.65
CA ALA A 81 -8.53 9.15 -33.68
C ALA A 81 -9.57 10.16 -33.16
N ALA A 82 -10.38 9.78 -32.17
CA ALA A 82 -11.44 10.64 -31.61
C ALA A 82 -10.93 11.76 -30.67
N LEU A 83 -9.65 11.73 -30.27
CA LEU A 83 -9.10 12.69 -29.31
C LEU A 83 -9.18 14.14 -29.79
N LYS A 84 -8.94 14.38 -31.08
CA LYS A 84 -8.96 15.73 -31.66
C LYS A 84 -10.36 16.30 -31.70
N ASP A 85 -11.35 15.47 -32.02
CA ASP A 85 -12.76 15.87 -32.09
C ASP A 85 -13.32 16.15 -30.69
N ILE A 86 -12.94 15.35 -29.69
CA ILE A 86 -13.31 15.60 -28.29
C ILE A 86 -12.62 16.87 -27.77
N ALA A 87 -11.36 17.10 -28.14
CA ALA A 87 -10.64 18.31 -27.73
C ALA A 87 -11.22 19.59 -28.37
N ALA A 88 -11.84 19.48 -29.55
CA ALA A 88 -12.49 20.60 -30.22
C ALA A 88 -13.75 21.08 -29.48
N ASP A 89 -14.37 20.25 -28.64
CA ASP A 89 -15.55 20.64 -27.87
C ASP A 89 -15.20 21.78 -26.89
N PRO A 90 -15.90 22.93 -26.95
CA PRO A 90 -15.63 24.08 -26.09
C PRO A 90 -15.84 23.78 -24.60
N ASP A 91 -16.64 22.77 -24.24
CA ASP A 91 -16.90 22.37 -22.86
C ASP A 91 -15.86 21.39 -22.32
N VAL A 92 -15.00 20.81 -23.17
CA VAL A 92 -13.87 19.99 -22.75
C VAL A 92 -12.68 20.87 -22.35
N VAL A 93 -12.16 20.61 -21.16
CA VAL A 93 -11.01 21.30 -20.55
C VAL A 93 -9.72 20.55 -20.81
N SER A 94 -9.72 19.23 -20.64
CA SER A 94 -8.54 18.38 -20.85
C SER A 94 -8.91 16.93 -21.07
N ILE A 95 -8.05 16.21 -21.78
CA ILE A 95 -8.10 14.76 -21.99
C ILE A 95 -6.77 14.19 -21.53
N SER A 96 -6.79 13.25 -20.60
CA SER A 96 -5.58 12.57 -20.10
C SER A 96 -5.72 11.05 -20.12
N ALA A 97 -4.64 10.30 -20.25
CA ALA A 97 -4.71 8.84 -20.17
C ALA A 97 -5.29 8.37 -18.82
N ASP A 98 -6.19 7.40 -18.87
CA ASP A 98 -6.67 6.68 -17.70
C ASP A 98 -5.70 5.53 -17.40
N LEU A 99 -4.65 5.87 -16.65
CA LEU A 99 -3.58 4.96 -16.24
C LEU A 99 -4.00 3.95 -15.16
N SER A 100 -5.31 3.78 -14.90
CA SER A 100 -5.79 2.80 -13.91
C SER A 100 -5.62 1.34 -14.36
N SER A 101 -5.31 1.08 -15.64
CA SER A 101 -5.39 -0.26 -16.22
C SER A 101 -4.49 -0.56 -17.42
N GLN A 102 -3.27 -0.03 -17.45
CA GLN A 102 -2.23 -0.53 -18.37
C GLN A 102 -1.11 -1.18 -17.56
N ASP A 103 -1.09 -2.52 -17.58
CA ASP A 103 0.12 -3.31 -17.35
C ASP A 103 0.82 -3.43 -18.71
N PRO A 104 2.15 -3.27 -18.83
CA PRO A 104 2.88 -3.79 -19.98
C PRO A 104 3.06 -5.31 -19.84
N PRO A 105 3.20 -6.06 -20.94
CA PRO A 105 3.78 -7.39 -20.89
C PRO A 105 5.29 -7.24 -20.66
N ASP A 106 5.89 -8.07 -19.81
CA ASP A 106 7.00 -8.92 -20.29
C ASP A 106 7.47 -9.96 -19.28
N TYR A 107 7.85 -11.08 -19.89
CA TYR A 107 8.50 -12.25 -19.32
C TYR A 107 10.00 -11.97 -19.03
N LEU A 108 10.54 -12.71 -18.05
CA LEU A 108 11.95 -13.15 -17.85
C LEU A 108 12.98 -12.26 -17.09
N LEU A 109 13.26 -12.71 -15.86
CA LEU A 109 14.57 -12.99 -15.22
C LEU A 109 15.62 -11.89 -15.01
N GLY A 110 15.91 -11.60 -13.73
CA GLY A 110 17.17 -10.99 -13.26
C GLY A 110 17.27 -10.96 -11.73
N LEU A 111 17.91 -11.96 -11.13
CA LEU A 111 18.32 -11.94 -9.71
C LEU A 111 19.34 -10.82 -9.50
N VAL A 112 18.96 -9.75 -8.78
CA VAL A 112 19.91 -8.77 -8.25
C VAL A 112 19.59 -8.57 -6.78
N GLY A 113 20.49 -9.03 -5.91
CA GLY A 113 20.37 -8.91 -4.46
C GLY A 113 20.59 -7.48 -3.98
N ASN A 114 19.78 -7.05 -3.02
CA ASN A 114 19.92 -5.76 -2.33
C ASN A 114 21.11 -5.79 -1.36
N ASN A 115 22.03 -4.83 -1.51
CA ASN A 115 23.15 -4.60 -0.61
C ASN A 115 22.76 -3.68 0.55
N GLN A 116 22.79 -4.22 1.77
CA GLN A 116 23.05 -3.44 3.00
C GLN A 116 24.56 -3.16 3.12
N PRO A 117 25.02 -2.25 3.99
CA PRO A 117 26.42 -1.82 4.05
C PRO A 117 27.31 -3.03 4.35
N ARG A 118 28.10 -3.43 3.37
CA ARG A 118 29.06 -4.53 3.50
C ARG A 118 30.24 -4.01 4.31
N ASP A 119 30.66 -4.76 5.32
CA ASP A 119 32.09 -4.83 5.60
C ASP A 119 32.72 -5.46 4.34
N PRO A 120 33.53 -4.73 3.55
CA PRO A 120 34.05 -5.21 2.28
C PRO A 120 34.88 -6.49 2.38
N GLY A 121 35.26 -6.91 3.60
CA GLY A 121 36.01 -8.13 3.87
C GLY A 121 35.23 -9.33 4.43
N SER A 122 33.95 -9.20 4.81
CA SER A 122 33.21 -10.30 5.43
C SER A 122 32.71 -11.31 4.39
N LYS A 123 33.16 -12.57 4.49
CA LYS A 123 32.64 -13.72 3.72
C LYS A 123 31.39 -14.36 4.33
N ILE A 124 30.85 -13.79 5.41
CA ILE A 124 29.67 -14.30 6.12
C ILE A 124 28.52 -13.30 5.95
N SER A 125 27.36 -13.82 5.55
CA SER A 125 26.11 -13.06 5.45
C SER A 125 25.71 -12.44 6.80
N SER A 126 25.20 -11.20 6.78
CA SER A 126 24.90 -10.42 8.00
C SER A 126 23.87 -11.08 8.90
N ASP A 127 22.93 -11.84 8.33
CA ASP A 127 21.90 -12.60 9.03
C ASP A 127 22.40 -13.89 9.70
N LEU A 128 23.69 -14.22 9.57
CA LEU A 128 24.35 -15.26 10.38
C LEU A 128 25.13 -14.67 11.57
N GLN A 129 25.26 -13.35 11.65
CA GLN A 129 26.00 -12.68 12.72
C GLN A 129 25.15 -12.73 14.01
N GLY A 130 25.74 -13.22 15.11
CA GLY A 130 25.05 -13.34 16.40
C GLY A 130 24.20 -14.60 16.58
N ALA A 131 24.31 -15.58 15.67
CA ALA A 131 23.71 -16.91 15.89
C ALA A 131 24.28 -17.58 17.14
N ASP A 132 23.43 -18.32 17.88
CA ASP A 132 23.86 -19.10 19.05
C ASP A 132 24.98 -20.07 18.65
N PRO A 133 26.18 -19.99 19.25
CA PRO A 133 27.33 -20.84 18.92
C PRO A 133 27.04 -22.34 18.94
N ASN A 134 26.05 -22.78 19.73
CA ASN A 134 25.68 -24.19 19.88
C ASN A 134 24.62 -24.65 18.86
N SER A 135 24.09 -23.74 18.05
CA SER A 135 23.08 -24.06 17.05
C SER A 135 23.69 -24.65 15.77
N ASN A 136 23.02 -25.64 15.21
CA ASN A 136 23.33 -26.16 13.88
C ASN A 136 22.53 -25.36 12.84
N LEU A 137 23.24 -24.72 11.92
CA LEU A 137 22.70 -23.85 10.90
C LEU A 137 22.75 -24.55 9.55
N LYS A 138 21.65 -24.45 8.80
CA LYS A 138 21.62 -24.89 7.42
C LYS A 138 22.12 -23.75 6.54
N VAL A 139 23.25 -23.93 5.88
CA VAL A 139 23.95 -22.89 5.13
C VAL A 139 24.33 -23.34 3.73
N ILE A 140 24.37 -22.38 2.82
CA ILE A 140 24.98 -22.49 1.50
C ILE A 140 26.38 -21.89 1.60
N VAL A 141 27.39 -22.72 1.40
CA VAL A 141 28.78 -22.29 1.23
C VAL A 141 29.09 -22.24 -0.25
N GLN A 142 29.41 -21.04 -0.74
CA GLN A 142 29.87 -20.80 -2.11
C GLN A 142 31.38 -20.81 -2.14
N PHE A 143 31.95 -21.51 -3.11
CA PHE A 143 33.39 -21.62 -3.33
C PHE A 143 33.80 -20.80 -4.55
N THR A 144 35.08 -20.47 -4.64
CA THR A 144 35.66 -19.74 -5.79
C THR A 144 35.66 -20.57 -7.08
N GLU A 145 35.48 -21.89 -6.96
CA GLU A 145 35.40 -22.86 -8.05
C GLU A 145 34.36 -23.94 -7.74
N PRO A 146 33.90 -24.75 -8.72
CA PRO A 146 32.98 -25.84 -8.46
C PRO A 146 33.49 -26.78 -7.34
N PRO A 147 32.67 -27.10 -6.33
CA PRO A 147 33.13 -27.86 -5.17
C PRO A 147 33.60 -29.27 -5.55
N THR A 148 34.70 -29.68 -4.94
CA THR A 148 35.36 -30.99 -5.09
C THR A 148 35.34 -31.74 -3.75
N SER A 149 35.76 -33.01 -3.72
CA SER A 149 35.82 -33.79 -2.47
C SER A 149 36.63 -33.09 -1.38
N SER A 150 37.74 -32.43 -1.73
CA SER A 150 38.56 -31.67 -0.78
C SER A 150 37.82 -30.49 -0.13
N HIS A 151 36.92 -29.83 -0.88
CA HIS A 151 36.07 -28.77 -0.33
C HIS A 151 35.09 -29.33 0.71
N HIS A 152 34.45 -30.46 0.40
CA HIS A 152 33.53 -31.12 1.32
C HIS A 152 34.25 -31.60 2.59
N GLU A 153 35.42 -32.23 2.46
CA GLU A 153 36.24 -32.68 3.59
C GLU A 153 36.62 -31.53 4.52
N THR A 154 36.87 -30.33 3.97
CA THR A 154 37.21 -29.15 4.77
C THR A 154 36.02 -28.68 5.61
N VAL A 155 34.80 -28.68 5.05
CA VAL A 155 33.59 -28.30 5.79
C VAL A 155 33.22 -29.37 6.82
N ILE A 156 33.40 -30.65 6.48
CA ILE A 156 33.15 -31.79 7.37
C ILE A 156 34.12 -31.80 8.55
N ALA A 157 35.39 -31.46 8.33
CA ALA A 157 36.39 -31.35 9.39
C ALA A 157 36.05 -30.28 10.44
N GLN A 158 35.21 -29.29 10.09
CA GLN A 158 34.69 -28.26 10.98
C GLN A 158 33.34 -28.65 11.63
N GLY A 159 32.98 -29.93 11.60
CA GLY A 159 31.72 -30.44 12.15
C GLY A 159 30.52 -30.28 11.22
N GLY A 160 30.75 -29.95 9.94
CA GLY A 160 29.68 -29.83 8.96
C GLY A 160 29.19 -31.16 8.40
N GLU A 161 27.94 -31.19 7.97
CA GLU A 161 27.33 -32.29 7.23
C GLU A 161 26.98 -31.82 5.83
N HIS A 162 27.48 -32.52 4.80
CA HIS A 162 27.14 -32.22 3.40
C HIS A 162 25.77 -32.76 3.04
N LEU A 163 24.89 -31.89 2.53
CA LEU A 163 23.52 -32.25 2.16
C LEU A 163 23.35 -32.34 0.64
N LYS A 164 23.82 -31.34 -0.11
CA LYS A 164 23.59 -31.26 -1.56
C LYS A 164 24.59 -30.36 -2.28
N ASN A 165 24.97 -30.72 -3.51
CA ASN A 165 25.73 -29.84 -4.40
C ASN A 165 24.83 -28.87 -5.17
N LEU A 166 25.21 -27.59 -5.18
CA LEU A 166 24.55 -26.48 -5.86
C LEU A 166 25.49 -25.94 -6.96
N ARG A 167 25.77 -26.79 -7.96
CA ARG A 167 26.78 -26.55 -8.99
C ARG A 167 26.60 -25.24 -9.76
N LEU A 168 25.36 -24.76 -9.92
CA LEU A 168 25.05 -23.51 -10.62
C LEU A 168 25.68 -22.27 -9.97
N VAL A 169 25.97 -22.33 -8.66
CA VAL A 169 26.52 -21.21 -7.88
C VAL A 169 27.88 -21.54 -7.27
N ASN A 170 28.58 -22.55 -7.82
CA ASN A 170 29.82 -23.09 -7.25
C ASN A 170 29.70 -23.38 -5.75
N GLY A 171 28.53 -23.84 -5.30
CA GLY A 171 28.23 -23.97 -3.88
C GLY A 171 27.77 -25.37 -3.49
N ALA A 172 27.69 -25.59 -2.19
CA ALA A 172 27.05 -26.75 -1.61
C ALA A 172 26.28 -26.36 -0.33
N LEU A 173 25.22 -27.10 -0.09
CA LEU A 173 24.34 -26.99 1.07
C LEU A 173 24.88 -27.89 2.18
N TYR A 174 25.02 -27.33 3.37
CA TYR A 174 25.51 -28.00 4.56
C TYR A 174 24.64 -27.71 5.77
N THR A 175 24.68 -28.59 6.77
CA THR A 175 24.43 -28.21 8.16
C THR A 175 25.78 -27.96 8.81
N VAL A 176 26.00 -26.83 9.48
CA VAL A 176 27.26 -26.54 10.20
C VAL A 176 26.96 -25.95 11.59
N PRO A 177 27.79 -26.20 12.61
CA PRO A 177 27.73 -25.46 13.86
C PRO A 177 27.98 -23.98 13.60
N ALA A 178 27.22 -23.09 14.26
CA ALA A 178 27.41 -21.64 14.12
C ALA A 178 28.84 -21.21 14.47
N SER A 179 29.49 -21.90 15.42
CA SER A 179 30.89 -21.68 15.78
C SER A 179 31.89 -21.93 14.65
N ALA A 180 31.54 -22.73 13.63
CA ALA A 180 32.43 -23.06 12.51
C ALA A 180 32.50 -21.95 11.44
N LEU A 181 31.55 -21.02 11.42
CA LEU A 181 31.42 -20.03 10.35
C LEU A 181 32.67 -19.14 10.21
N ALA A 182 33.25 -18.72 11.33
CA ALA A 182 34.43 -17.86 11.35
C ALA A 182 35.68 -18.54 10.78
N GLU A 183 35.87 -19.84 11.05
CA GLU A 183 36.98 -20.62 10.49
C GLU A 183 36.75 -20.94 9.02
N LEU A 184 35.53 -21.31 8.63
CA LEU A 184 35.19 -21.54 7.22
C LEU A 184 35.41 -20.29 6.36
N ALA A 185 35.13 -19.10 6.91
CA ALA A 185 35.38 -17.84 6.22
C ALA A 185 36.87 -17.56 5.99
N LYS A 186 37.79 -18.12 6.79
CA LYS A 186 39.23 -17.95 6.59
C LYS A 186 39.78 -18.74 5.41
N ASP A 187 39.09 -19.79 4.96
CA ASP A 187 39.54 -20.59 3.80
C ASP A 187 39.54 -19.70 2.54
N PRO A 188 40.69 -19.56 1.83
CA PRO A 188 40.76 -18.75 0.61
C PRO A 188 39.84 -19.26 -0.50
N ARG A 189 39.45 -20.53 -0.50
CA ARG A 189 38.55 -21.16 -1.48
C ARG A 189 37.07 -20.86 -1.21
N VAL A 190 36.71 -20.41 -0.01
CA VAL A 190 35.34 -20.00 0.32
C VAL A 190 35.14 -18.57 -0.18
N ALA A 191 34.17 -18.40 -1.08
CA ALA A 191 33.75 -17.11 -1.60
C ALA A 191 32.74 -16.42 -0.68
N PHE A 192 31.73 -17.16 -0.20
CA PHE A 192 30.69 -16.61 0.67
C PHE A 192 29.90 -17.69 1.42
N ILE A 193 29.37 -17.36 2.60
CA ILE A 193 28.53 -18.23 3.42
C ILE A 193 27.20 -17.52 3.71
N SER A 194 26.08 -18.17 3.38
CA SER A 194 24.72 -17.65 3.58
C SER A 194 23.80 -18.71 4.16
N PRO A 195 22.73 -18.36 4.90
CA PRO A 195 21.75 -19.35 5.33
C PRO A 195 20.99 -19.93 4.14
N ASP A 196 20.54 -21.19 4.26
CA ASP A 196 19.54 -21.78 3.36
C ASP A 196 18.19 -21.12 3.63
N ARG A 197 17.97 -19.95 3.00
CA ARG A 197 16.77 -19.14 3.23
C ARG A 197 15.53 -19.88 2.72
N PRO A 198 14.46 -19.97 3.53
CA PRO A 198 13.21 -20.56 3.05
C PRO A 198 12.66 -19.69 1.93
N VAL A 199 12.58 -20.25 0.72
CA VAL A 199 11.85 -19.62 -0.38
C VAL A 199 10.37 -19.93 -0.16
N ARG A 200 9.60 -18.93 0.28
CA ARG A 200 8.14 -19.05 0.40
C ARG A 200 7.49 -18.62 -0.90
N ARG A 201 6.37 -19.28 -1.20
CA ARG A 201 5.44 -18.90 -2.26
C ARG A 201 4.80 -17.57 -1.86
N SER A 202 5.20 -16.46 -2.49
CA SER A 202 4.49 -15.20 -2.35
C SER A 202 4.36 -14.51 -3.69
N LEU A 203 3.12 -14.42 -4.20
CA LEU A 203 2.74 -13.38 -5.16
C LEU A 203 2.06 -12.22 -4.42
N ASP A 204 2.17 -12.18 -3.09
CA ASP A 204 1.81 -11.04 -2.27
C ASP A 204 3.10 -10.28 -1.92
N HIS A 205 3.28 -9.13 -2.55
CA HIS A 205 4.52 -8.37 -2.45
C HIS A 205 4.51 -7.45 -1.23
N VAL A 206 3.35 -7.24 -0.58
CA VAL A 206 3.22 -6.28 0.52
C VAL A 206 4.05 -6.70 1.72
N VAL A 207 3.91 -7.96 2.18
CA VAL A 207 4.66 -8.49 3.34
C VAL A 207 6.17 -8.42 3.10
N GLN A 208 6.61 -8.74 1.89
CA GLN A 208 8.03 -8.79 1.54
C GLN A 208 8.62 -7.39 1.30
N ALA A 209 7.87 -6.48 0.67
CA ALA A 209 8.31 -5.10 0.43
C ALA A 209 8.67 -4.40 1.75
N VAL A 210 7.96 -4.72 2.84
CA VAL A 210 8.23 -4.17 4.17
C VAL A 210 9.05 -5.09 5.08
N ASN A 211 9.57 -6.20 4.55
CA ASN A 211 10.37 -7.20 5.29
C ASN A 211 9.65 -7.79 6.53
N ALA A 212 8.32 -7.84 6.52
CA ALA A 212 7.55 -8.39 7.64
C ALA A 212 7.73 -9.91 7.77
N ASP A 213 8.01 -10.60 6.67
CA ASP A 213 8.38 -12.01 6.67
C ASP A 213 9.69 -12.27 7.44
N ILE A 214 10.65 -11.35 7.37
CA ILE A 214 11.89 -11.41 8.16
C ILE A 214 11.55 -11.32 9.65
N ALA A 215 10.75 -10.33 10.05
CA ALA A 215 10.32 -10.18 11.45
C ALA A 215 9.56 -11.42 11.96
N GLN A 216 8.67 -11.97 11.14
CA GLN A 216 7.95 -13.20 11.44
C GLN A 216 8.87 -14.42 11.55
N SER A 217 9.97 -14.47 10.79
CA SER A 217 10.94 -15.56 10.91
C SER A 217 11.72 -15.53 12.24
N TYR A 218 11.86 -14.36 12.85
CA TYR A 218 12.37 -14.18 14.22
C TYR A 218 11.30 -14.38 15.31
N GLY A 219 10.07 -14.77 14.94
CA GLY A 219 8.98 -15.03 15.89
C GLY A 219 8.15 -13.80 16.27
N TRP A 220 8.34 -12.65 15.60
CA TRP A 220 7.48 -11.48 15.79
C TRP A 220 6.34 -11.49 14.77
N ASP A 221 5.12 -11.64 15.25
CA ASP A 221 3.88 -11.77 14.47
C ASP A 221 2.72 -10.93 15.02
N GLY A 222 2.99 -10.08 16.02
CA GLY A 222 2.03 -9.21 16.70
C GLY A 222 1.39 -9.82 17.95
N THR A 223 1.78 -11.04 18.35
CA THR A 223 1.21 -11.70 19.54
C THR A 223 1.30 -10.80 20.77
N GLY A 224 0.17 -10.67 21.47
CA GLY A 224 0.05 -9.88 22.71
C GLY A 224 -0.20 -8.39 22.48
N ILE A 225 -0.16 -7.90 21.24
CA ILE A 225 -0.43 -6.49 20.92
C ILE A 225 -1.89 -6.31 20.47
N GLY A 226 -2.56 -5.30 21.03
CA GLY A 226 -3.86 -4.83 20.56
C GLY A 226 -3.72 -3.73 19.52
N VAL A 227 -4.45 -3.85 18.41
CA VAL A 227 -4.56 -2.83 17.37
C VAL A 227 -6.02 -2.39 17.23
N ALA A 228 -6.28 -1.13 17.51
CA ALA A 228 -7.60 -0.52 17.32
C ALA A 228 -7.76 -0.05 15.87
N VAL A 229 -8.82 -0.52 15.21
CA VAL A 229 -9.17 -0.17 13.84
C VAL A 229 -10.42 0.70 13.87
N VAL A 230 -10.25 1.99 13.57
CA VAL A 230 -11.34 2.98 13.54
C VAL A 230 -11.76 3.18 12.08
N ASP A 231 -12.84 2.49 11.65
CA ASP A 231 -13.20 2.35 10.24
C ASP A 231 -14.69 2.01 10.02
N SER A 232 -15.08 1.35 8.92
CA SER A 232 -16.48 1.01 8.57
C SER A 232 -17.05 -0.24 9.24
N GLY A 233 -16.31 -0.83 10.17
CA GLY A 233 -16.63 -2.11 10.81
C GLY A 233 -15.75 -3.24 10.29
N ILE A 234 -15.95 -4.44 10.82
CA ILE A 234 -15.22 -5.64 10.40
C ILE A 234 -16.21 -6.79 10.26
N GLN A 235 -16.25 -7.39 9.07
CA GLN A 235 -17.00 -8.61 8.81
C GLN A 235 -16.26 -9.82 9.38
N ALA A 236 -17.00 -10.74 10.01
CA ALA A 236 -16.43 -11.99 10.48
C ALA A 236 -15.80 -12.77 9.31
N HIS A 237 -14.50 -13.07 9.41
CA HIS A 237 -13.72 -13.69 8.34
C HIS A 237 -12.83 -14.81 8.88
N PRO A 238 -12.69 -15.96 8.19
CA PRO A 238 -11.81 -17.06 8.62
C PRO A 238 -10.38 -16.63 8.90
N ASP A 239 -9.83 -15.75 8.06
CA ASP A 239 -8.46 -15.25 8.23
C ASP A 239 -8.24 -14.39 9.47
N LEU A 240 -9.30 -13.92 10.13
CA LEU A 240 -9.22 -13.19 11.40
C LEU A 240 -9.41 -14.10 12.62
N LYS A 241 -9.45 -15.43 12.45
CA LYS A 241 -9.45 -16.40 13.54
C LYS A 241 -8.05 -16.83 13.91
N ALA A 242 -7.81 -17.08 15.20
CA ALA A 242 -6.57 -17.65 15.69
C ALA A 242 -6.21 -18.92 14.89
N SER A 243 -4.94 -19.08 14.54
CA SER A 243 -4.52 -20.14 13.60
C SER A 243 -4.89 -21.52 14.14
N GLY A 244 -5.63 -22.30 13.34
CA GLY A 244 -6.10 -23.64 13.73
C GLY A 244 -7.22 -23.66 14.79
N LEU A 245 -7.74 -22.50 15.20
CA LEU A 245 -8.78 -22.36 16.21
C LEU A 245 -10.04 -21.69 15.63
N SER A 246 -11.17 -21.88 16.30
CA SER A 246 -12.44 -21.21 15.93
C SER A 246 -12.56 -19.80 16.51
N THR A 247 -11.70 -19.43 17.46
CA THR A 247 -11.72 -18.15 18.18
C THR A 247 -11.31 -16.99 17.29
N SER A 248 -12.13 -15.93 17.27
CA SER A 248 -11.83 -14.67 16.58
C SER A 248 -10.69 -13.92 17.27
N ARG A 249 -9.81 -13.30 16.48
CA ARG A 249 -8.86 -12.28 16.97
C ARG A 249 -9.46 -10.88 16.98
N VAL A 250 -10.67 -10.67 16.44
CA VAL A 250 -11.46 -9.48 16.74
C VAL A 250 -12.06 -9.68 18.13
N VAL A 251 -11.41 -9.11 19.14
CA VAL A 251 -11.71 -9.35 20.57
C VAL A 251 -12.68 -8.34 21.16
N TYR A 252 -12.90 -7.23 20.47
CA TYR A 252 -13.86 -6.20 20.85
C TYR A 252 -14.50 -5.59 19.59
N SER A 253 -15.76 -5.19 19.69
CA SER A 253 -16.48 -4.50 18.63
C SER A 253 -17.50 -3.52 19.20
N GLU A 254 -17.49 -2.28 18.72
CA GLU A 254 -18.46 -1.25 19.08
C GLU A 254 -18.73 -0.33 17.89
N SER A 255 -19.97 0.14 17.76
CA SER A 255 -20.39 1.08 16.72
C SER A 255 -20.67 2.44 17.32
N PHE A 256 -20.15 3.46 16.65
CA PHE A 256 -20.35 4.88 16.96
C PHE A 256 -21.20 5.56 15.87
N VAL A 257 -21.69 4.81 14.89
CA VAL A 257 -22.59 5.31 13.85
C VAL A 257 -23.96 5.61 14.48
N PRO A 258 -24.46 6.87 14.42
CA PRO A 258 -25.71 7.24 15.08
C PRO A 258 -26.90 6.40 14.60
N GLY A 259 -27.60 5.78 15.55
CA GLY A 259 -28.78 4.97 15.25
C GLY A 259 -28.50 3.57 14.67
N ASP A 260 -27.24 3.18 14.51
CA ASP A 260 -26.86 1.86 14.00
C ASP A 260 -25.84 1.17 14.94
N PRO A 261 -26.30 0.27 15.83
CA PRO A 261 -25.44 -0.44 16.77
C PRO A 261 -24.66 -1.59 16.12
N SER A 262 -24.92 -1.93 14.84
CA SER A 262 -24.24 -3.02 14.16
C SER A 262 -22.74 -2.72 14.06
N THR A 263 -21.89 -3.72 14.28
CA THR A 263 -20.44 -3.60 14.12
C THR A 263 -19.94 -4.25 12.83
N THR A 264 -20.87 -4.83 12.07
CA THR A 264 -20.63 -5.49 10.80
C THR A 264 -20.26 -4.47 9.73
N ASP A 265 -19.35 -4.86 8.84
CA ASP A 265 -18.86 -3.99 7.78
C ASP A 265 -19.79 -3.96 6.57
N GLY A 266 -20.73 -3.01 6.56
CA GLY A 266 -21.62 -2.80 5.42
C GLY A 266 -20.97 -2.08 4.24
N TYR A 267 -19.86 -1.36 4.46
CA TYR A 267 -19.16 -0.64 3.40
C TYR A 267 -18.05 -1.49 2.75
N GLY A 268 -17.31 -2.24 3.55
CA GLY A 268 -16.29 -3.23 3.14
C GLY A 268 -14.84 -2.80 3.33
N HIS A 269 -14.61 -1.54 3.73
CA HIS A 269 -13.27 -0.96 3.84
C HIS A 269 -12.53 -1.43 5.09
N GLY A 270 -13.19 -1.40 6.25
CA GLY A 270 -12.58 -1.80 7.52
C GLY A 270 -12.18 -3.27 7.57
N THR A 271 -12.92 -4.16 6.90
CA THR A 271 -12.54 -5.58 6.75
C THR A 271 -11.25 -5.73 5.93
N HIS A 272 -11.10 -4.95 4.85
CA HIS A 272 -9.90 -4.94 4.03
C HIS A 272 -8.70 -4.42 4.83
N VAL A 273 -8.86 -3.32 5.56
CA VAL A 273 -7.86 -2.75 6.47
C VAL A 273 -7.43 -3.77 7.54
N ALA A 274 -8.38 -4.40 8.23
CA ALA A 274 -8.11 -5.39 9.26
C ALA A 274 -7.35 -6.62 8.70
N GLY A 275 -7.63 -6.99 7.46
CA GLY A 275 -6.91 -8.05 6.76
C GLY A 275 -5.43 -7.72 6.51
N ILE A 276 -5.12 -6.48 6.11
CA ILE A 276 -3.73 -6.04 5.88
C ILE A 276 -2.95 -6.06 7.20
N ILE A 277 -3.59 -5.71 8.31
CA ILE A 277 -2.97 -5.78 9.62
C ILE A 277 -2.78 -7.24 10.04
N ALA A 278 -3.86 -8.03 10.07
CA ALA A 278 -3.95 -9.23 10.89
C ALA A 278 -4.47 -10.49 10.18
N GLY A 279 -4.66 -10.48 8.86
CA GLY A 279 -5.09 -11.66 8.11
C GLY A 279 -4.08 -12.80 8.26
N ASN A 280 -4.50 -13.98 8.70
CA ASN A 280 -3.58 -15.10 8.89
C ASN A 280 -3.21 -15.82 7.57
N GLY A 281 -3.93 -15.53 6.47
CA GLY A 281 -3.74 -16.10 5.13
C GLY A 281 -4.33 -17.49 4.93
N GLN A 282 -5.05 -18.07 5.90
CA GLN A 282 -5.55 -19.44 5.84
C GLN A 282 -6.52 -19.65 4.65
N GLY A 283 -7.32 -18.65 4.31
CA GLY A 283 -8.24 -18.69 3.17
C GLY A 283 -7.55 -18.66 1.80
N SER A 284 -6.24 -18.39 1.72
CA SER A 284 -5.53 -18.15 0.46
C SER A 284 -4.93 -19.41 -0.18
N ALA A 285 -5.17 -20.60 0.39
CA ALA A 285 -4.58 -21.85 -0.09
C ALA A 285 -4.88 -22.16 -1.57
N SER A 286 -6.11 -21.89 -2.01
CA SER A 286 -6.56 -22.08 -3.40
C SER A 286 -6.34 -20.85 -4.28
N TYR A 287 -5.57 -19.86 -3.84
CA TYR A 287 -5.35 -18.61 -4.58
C TYR A 287 -3.92 -18.56 -5.14
N ARG A 288 -3.67 -17.66 -6.11
CA ARG A 288 -2.32 -17.49 -6.69
C ARG A 288 -1.31 -17.08 -5.63
N GLY A 289 -1.65 -16.08 -4.82
CA GLY A 289 -0.81 -15.55 -3.75
C GLY A 289 -1.22 -16.06 -2.37
N ALA A 290 -0.31 -15.92 -1.42
CA ALA A 290 -0.56 -16.14 0.00
C ALA A 290 -0.83 -14.77 0.66
N TYR A 291 -2.10 -14.45 0.90
CA TYR A 291 -2.52 -13.11 1.32
C TYR A 291 -2.54 -13.02 2.85
N ARG A 292 -1.38 -12.71 3.44
CA ARG A 292 -1.20 -12.62 4.89
C ARG A 292 -1.01 -11.16 5.29
N GLY A 293 -1.61 -10.76 6.40
CA GLY A 293 -1.36 -9.48 7.02
C GLY A 293 0.05 -9.37 7.61
N ILE A 294 0.44 -8.15 7.94
CA ILE A 294 1.77 -7.83 8.45
C ILE A 294 2.02 -8.41 9.85
N ALA A 295 1.03 -8.28 10.74
CA ALA A 295 1.07 -8.73 12.13
C ALA A 295 -0.11 -9.69 12.43
N PRO A 296 -0.06 -10.93 11.90
CA PRO A 296 -1.20 -11.83 11.82
C PRO A 296 -1.74 -12.36 13.15
N ASN A 297 -1.06 -12.12 14.28
CA ASN A 297 -1.48 -12.55 15.61
C ASN A 297 -1.80 -11.40 16.58
N VAL A 298 -1.92 -10.16 16.10
CA VAL A 298 -2.48 -9.07 16.92
C VAL A 298 -3.93 -9.36 17.30
N GLN A 299 -4.35 -8.80 18.42
CA GLN A 299 -5.77 -8.67 18.77
C GLN A 299 -6.33 -7.42 18.07
N ILE A 300 -7.47 -7.54 17.41
CA ILE A 300 -8.15 -6.45 16.72
C ILE A 300 -9.30 -5.91 17.58
N ILE A 301 -9.33 -4.60 17.74
CA ILE A 301 -10.41 -3.86 18.41
C ILE A 301 -11.15 -3.09 17.30
N ASN A 302 -12.34 -3.57 16.93
CA ASN A 302 -13.17 -3.00 15.87
C ASN A 302 -13.98 -1.81 16.41
N LEU A 303 -13.71 -0.60 15.93
CA LEU A 303 -14.44 0.60 16.32
C LEU A 303 -15.06 1.21 15.06
N ARG A 304 -16.34 0.88 14.81
CA ARG A 304 -17.04 1.30 13.60
C ARG A 304 -17.50 2.75 13.72
N VAL A 305 -17.07 3.59 12.79
CA VAL A 305 -17.38 5.02 12.72
C VAL A 305 -17.90 5.46 11.36
N LEU A 306 -17.76 4.62 10.33
CA LEU A 306 -18.31 4.86 9.00
C LEU A 306 -19.56 4.02 8.76
N ASP A 307 -20.57 4.62 8.16
CA ASP A 307 -21.82 3.98 7.75
C ASP A 307 -21.64 3.07 6.53
N ASN A 308 -22.74 2.48 6.04
CA ASN A 308 -22.72 1.55 4.91
C ASN A 308 -22.33 2.21 3.56
N ASN A 309 -22.23 3.53 3.51
CA ASN A 309 -21.78 4.31 2.36
C ASN A 309 -20.35 4.86 2.53
N GLY A 310 -19.68 4.56 3.66
CA GLY A 310 -18.34 5.05 3.98
C GLY A 310 -18.34 6.48 4.54
N ALA A 311 -19.48 7.00 4.98
CA ALA A 311 -19.59 8.33 5.58
C ALA A 311 -19.54 8.25 7.11
N GLY A 312 -18.88 9.21 7.75
CA GLY A 312 -18.80 9.33 9.21
C GLY A 312 -18.67 10.77 9.66
N THR A 313 -18.66 10.98 10.97
CA THR A 313 -18.54 12.31 11.59
C THR A 313 -17.34 12.38 12.52
N ASP A 314 -16.73 13.57 12.65
CA ASP A 314 -15.65 13.80 13.62
C ASP A 314 -16.04 13.34 15.04
N SER A 315 -17.28 13.61 15.46
CA SER A 315 -17.78 13.20 16.78
C SER A 315 -17.74 11.68 16.99
N ALA A 316 -18.08 10.88 15.97
CA ALA A 316 -18.03 9.43 16.05
C ALA A 316 -16.57 8.93 16.09
N VAL A 317 -15.69 9.53 15.29
CA VAL A 317 -14.26 9.20 15.27
C VAL A 317 -13.60 9.55 16.61
N ILE A 318 -13.85 10.75 17.15
CA ILE A 318 -13.33 11.19 18.45
C ILE A 318 -13.83 10.28 19.58
N ALA A 319 -15.12 9.92 19.58
CA ALA A 319 -15.67 8.99 20.57
C ALA A 319 -15.02 7.59 20.49
N ALA A 320 -14.75 7.10 19.28
CA ALA A 320 -14.03 5.85 19.08
C ALA A 320 -12.58 5.94 19.59
N ILE A 321 -11.87 7.04 19.32
CA ILE A 321 -10.51 7.27 19.83
C ILE A 321 -10.53 7.29 21.38
N GLN A 322 -11.47 8.01 21.97
CA GLN A 322 -11.67 8.03 23.42
C GLN A 322 -11.92 6.61 23.97
N ARG A 323 -12.72 5.81 23.26
CA ARG A 323 -12.98 4.42 23.64
C ARG A 323 -11.72 3.55 23.54
N ALA A 324 -10.90 3.72 22.51
CA ALA A 324 -9.61 3.03 22.37
C ALA A 324 -8.69 3.34 23.56
N ILE A 325 -8.61 4.60 24.00
CA ILE A 325 -7.85 5.00 25.19
C ILE A 325 -8.38 4.31 26.46
N GLN A 326 -9.70 4.28 26.66
CA GLN A 326 -10.33 3.62 27.81
C GLN A 326 -10.06 2.11 27.84
N LEU A 327 -10.04 1.47 26.67
CA LEU A 327 -9.82 0.03 26.52
C LEU A 327 -8.36 -0.37 26.47
N LYS A 328 -7.43 0.61 26.47
CA LYS A 328 -6.00 0.41 26.29
C LYS A 328 -5.44 -0.67 27.20
N ALA A 329 -5.69 -0.56 28.50
CA ALA A 329 -5.18 -1.51 29.49
C ALA A 329 -5.84 -2.90 29.39
N VAL A 330 -7.10 -2.96 28.92
CA VAL A 330 -7.88 -4.21 28.85
C VAL A 330 -7.38 -5.11 27.72
N TYR A 331 -7.16 -4.53 26.53
CA TYR A 331 -6.76 -5.28 25.34
C TYR A 331 -5.31 -5.07 24.92
N ASN A 332 -4.51 -4.42 25.78
CA ASN A 332 -3.15 -3.97 25.47
C ASN A 332 -3.09 -3.22 24.12
N ILE A 333 -3.98 -2.24 23.94
CA ILE A 333 -4.01 -1.44 22.71
C ILE A 333 -2.73 -0.62 22.66
N ARG A 334 -1.88 -0.88 21.66
CA ARG A 334 -0.62 -0.15 21.46
C ARG A 334 -0.58 0.59 20.13
N VAL A 335 -1.45 0.24 19.19
CA VAL A 335 -1.55 0.88 17.88
C VAL A 335 -3.00 1.25 17.59
N LEU A 336 -3.20 2.45 17.04
CA LEU A 336 -4.47 2.97 16.55
C LEU A 336 -4.34 3.26 15.05
N ASN A 337 -5.12 2.57 14.23
CA ASN A 337 -5.14 2.73 12.78
C ASN A 337 -6.34 3.59 12.35
N LEU A 338 -6.07 4.71 11.68
CA LEU A 338 -7.06 5.60 11.08
C LEU A 338 -6.87 5.66 9.56
N SER A 339 -7.55 4.77 8.84
CA SER A 339 -7.54 4.70 7.37
C SER A 339 -8.60 5.61 6.73
N LEU A 340 -8.89 6.74 7.37
CA LEU A 340 -9.92 7.71 7.00
C LEU A 340 -9.43 9.13 7.25
N GLY A 341 -10.14 10.11 6.70
CA GLY A 341 -9.85 11.51 6.94
C GLY A 341 -10.82 12.44 6.23
N ARG A 342 -10.69 13.73 6.53
CA ARG A 342 -11.50 14.79 5.90
C ARG A 342 -10.64 15.98 5.46
N GLY A 343 -11.27 16.92 4.78
CA GLY A 343 -10.64 18.19 4.40
C GLY A 343 -10.15 19.00 5.60
N VAL A 344 -9.16 19.84 5.34
CA VAL A 344 -8.57 20.77 6.32
C VAL A 344 -9.34 22.08 6.30
N HIS A 345 -9.80 22.53 7.46
CA HIS A 345 -10.54 23.79 7.64
C HIS A 345 -9.85 24.79 8.58
N GLY A 346 -8.75 24.39 9.21
CA GLY A 346 -7.99 25.20 10.16
C GLY A 346 -6.67 24.53 10.57
N SER A 347 -5.95 25.18 11.50
CA SER A 347 -4.73 24.63 12.08
C SER A 347 -5.02 23.37 12.89
N TYR A 348 -4.09 22.40 12.89
CA TYR A 348 -4.20 21.18 13.70
C TYR A 348 -4.39 21.49 15.19
N THR A 349 -3.81 22.60 15.68
CA THR A 349 -3.89 23.01 17.09
C THR A 349 -5.32 23.28 17.59
N LEU A 350 -6.25 23.60 16.69
CA LEU A 350 -7.66 23.89 17.01
C LEU A 350 -8.62 22.80 16.50
N ASP A 351 -8.13 21.87 15.68
CA ASP A 351 -8.96 20.83 15.09
C ASP A 351 -9.24 19.74 16.13
N PRO A 352 -10.53 19.46 16.46
CA PRO A 352 -10.86 18.54 17.54
C PRO A 352 -10.46 17.09 17.23
N LEU A 353 -10.35 16.72 15.95
CA LEU A 353 -9.91 15.39 15.56
C LEU A 353 -8.40 15.24 15.69
N CYS A 354 -7.63 16.29 15.36
CA CYS A 354 -6.20 16.39 15.67
C CYS A 354 -5.94 16.27 17.18
N GLN A 355 -6.62 17.07 18.00
CA GLN A 355 -6.49 17.00 19.47
C GLN A 355 -6.83 15.60 20.03
N ALA A 356 -7.80 14.89 19.44
CA ALA A 356 -8.14 13.54 19.86
C ALA A 356 -7.01 12.52 19.55
N VAL A 357 -6.37 12.62 18.38
CA VAL A 357 -5.24 11.74 18.06
C VAL A 357 -4.00 12.06 18.90
N GLU A 358 -3.75 13.33 19.22
CA GLU A 358 -2.71 13.72 20.19
C GLU A 358 -2.98 13.12 21.58
N ALA A 359 -4.23 13.12 22.03
CA ALA A 359 -4.60 12.50 23.31
C ALA A 359 -4.34 10.98 23.33
N ALA A 360 -4.56 10.28 22.20
CA ALA A 360 -4.21 8.87 22.08
C ALA A 360 -2.69 8.65 22.06
N TRP A 361 -1.95 9.51 21.36
CA TRP A 361 -0.48 9.50 21.36
C TRP A 361 0.07 9.66 22.78
N GLN A 362 -0.38 10.69 23.50
CA GLN A 362 0.01 10.97 24.89
C GLN A 362 -0.40 9.85 25.86
N ALA A 363 -1.49 9.12 25.57
CA ALA A 363 -1.88 7.94 26.31
C ALA A 363 -0.95 6.73 26.06
N GLY A 364 0.06 6.86 25.20
CA GLY A 364 1.04 5.81 24.87
C GLY A 364 0.52 4.81 23.85
N ILE A 365 -0.32 5.26 22.92
CA ILE A 365 -0.80 4.50 21.76
C ILE A 365 -0.18 5.11 20.51
N VAL A 366 0.53 4.31 19.70
CA VAL A 366 1.04 4.74 18.40
C VAL A 366 -0.15 5.01 17.48
N VAL A 367 -0.26 6.21 16.93
CA VAL A 367 -1.35 6.57 16.02
C VAL A 367 -0.82 6.63 14.59
N VAL A 368 -1.42 5.83 13.71
CA VAL A 368 -1.05 5.71 12.30
C VAL A 368 -2.23 6.15 11.44
N VAL A 369 -2.01 7.13 10.56
CA VAL A 369 -3.06 7.84 9.83
C VAL A 369 -2.77 7.89 8.32
N ALA A 370 -3.80 7.68 7.51
CA ALA A 370 -3.70 7.83 6.06
C ALA A 370 -3.48 9.29 5.66
N ALA A 371 -2.49 9.56 4.79
CA ALA A 371 -2.19 10.92 4.33
C ALA A 371 -3.35 11.59 3.56
N GLY A 372 -4.23 10.79 2.96
CA GLY A 372 -5.29 11.23 2.05
C GLY A 372 -5.03 10.81 0.60
N ASN A 373 -6.08 10.87 -0.22
CA ASN A 373 -6.05 10.43 -1.63
C ASN A 373 -6.22 11.59 -2.63
N SER A 374 -5.87 12.81 -2.20
CA SER A 374 -6.08 14.04 -2.96
C SER A 374 -4.80 14.53 -3.67
N GLY A 375 -3.80 13.67 -3.87
CA GLY A 375 -2.50 14.05 -4.47
C GLY A 375 -2.54 14.58 -5.90
N ARG A 376 -3.68 14.41 -6.59
CA ARG A 376 -3.97 14.96 -7.93
C ARG A 376 -4.80 16.26 -7.88
N ASP A 377 -5.30 16.63 -6.71
CA ASP A 377 -6.07 17.86 -6.56
C ASP A 377 -5.17 19.07 -6.80
N ASN A 378 -5.48 19.80 -7.87
CA ASN A 378 -4.78 21.00 -8.27
C ASN A 378 -5.73 22.21 -8.33
N SER A 379 -6.84 22.17 -7.57
CA SER A 379 -7.82 23.26 -7.50
C SER A 379 -7.18 24.60 -7.08
N LEU A 380 -6.08 24.56 -6.33
CA LEU A 380 -5.30 25.71 -5.88
C LEU A 380 -4.06 26.01 -6.74
N GLY A 381 -3.83 25.31 -7.85
CA GLY A 381 -2.66 25.52 -8.71
C GLY A 381 -1.31 25.10 -8.10
N THR A 382 -1.32 24.31 -7.03
CA THR A 382 -0.14 23.88 -6.25
C THR A 382 0.57 22.66 -6.82
N ARG A 383 0.15 22.13 -7.97
CA ARG A 383 0.64 20.86 -8.57
C ARG A 383 0.44 19.64 -7.65
N GLY A 384 -0.63 19.65 -6.84
CA GLY A 384 -0.97 18.57 -5.91
C GLY A 384 -0.36 18.68 -4.52
N TYR A 385 0.47 19.69 -4.26
CA TYR A 385 1.04 19.98 -2.93
C TYR A 385 -0.02 20.61 -2.00
N GLY A 386 0.09 20.38 -0.70
CA GLY A 386 -0.86 20.92 0.28
C GLY A 386 -2.15 20.11 0.41
N THR A 387 -2.11 18.80 0.13
CA THR A 387 -3.31 17.94 0.03
C THR A 387 -3.45 16.93 1.18
N ILE A 388 -2.60 17.04 2.21
CA ILE A 388 -2.67 16.23 3.43
C ILE A 388 -3.99 16.47 4.15
N ALA A 389 -4.70 15.38 4.48
CA ALA A 389 -6.00 15.41 5.14
C ALA A 389 -5.88 15.53 6.67
N VAL A 390 -7.00 15.80 7.35
CA VAL A 390 -7.13 15.65 8.81
C VAL A 390 -7.48 14.20 9.14
N PRO A 391 -6.89 13.55 10.17
CA PRO A 391 -5.92 14.09 11.13
C PRO A 391 -4.45 13.92 10.75
N ALA A 392 -4.15 13.52 9.51
CA ALA A 392 -2.78 13.31 9.02
C ALA A 392 -1.92 14.60 8.95
N ASN A 393 -2.53 15.77 9.09
CA ASN A 393 -1.85 17.06 9.19
C ASN A 393 -1.31 17.37 10.59
N ASP A 394 -1.60 16.52 11.58
CA ASP A 394 -1.08 16.61 12.93
C ASP A 394 0.38 16.15 13.00
N PRO A 395 1.31 16.88 13.65
CA PRO A 395 2.72 16.50 13.73
C PRO A 395 2.98 15.27 14.60
N TYR A 396 2.13 14.94 15.58
CA TYR A 396 2.37 13.82 16.50
C TYR A 396 2.14 12.46 15.83
N VAL A 397 1.19 12.36 14.91
CA VAL A 397 0.82 11.06 14.32
C VAL A 397 1.79 10.62 13.23
N ILE A 398 1.86 9.30 13.01
CA ILE A 398 2.56 8.73 11.85
C ILE A 398 1.63 8.79 10.64
N THR A 399 1.91 9.69 9.73
CA THR A 399 1.17 9.91 8.49
C THR A 399 1.76 9.11 7.35
N VAL A 400 0.93 8.30 6.70
CA VAL A 400 1.36 7.30 5.72
C VAL A 400 0.86 7.64 4.31
N GLY A 401 1.80 7.86 3.39
CA GLY A 401 1.53 7.91 1.95
C GLY A 401 1.54 6.53 1.29
N ALA A 402 1.12 6.45 0.02
CA ALA A 402 1.00 5.18 -0.70
C ALA A 402 2.05 5.05 -1.83
N THR A 403 2.67 3.88 -1.92
CA THR A 403 3.50 3.48 -3.08
C THR A 403 2.79 2.46 -3.98
N ASN A 404 3.18 2.47 -5.25
CA ASN A 404 2.94 1.42 -6.21
C ASN A 404 4.19 0.54 -6.29
N MET A 405 4.02 -0.75 -5.98
CA MET A 405 5.09 -1.75 -6.07
C MET A 405 5.31 -2.29 -7.50
N HIS A 406 4.49 -1.84 -8.46
CA HIS A 406 4.47 -2.33 -9.85
C HIS A 406 4.43 -3.85 -9.99
N ASP A 407 3.81 -4.52 -9.00
CA ASP A 407 3.77 -5.96 -8.90
C ASP A 407 5.17 -6.59 -9.01
N THR A 408 6.18 -5.99 -8.38
CA THR A 408 7.54 -6.55 -8.24
C THR A 408 7.94 -6.70 -6.77
N PHE A 409 8.99 -7.49 -6.50
CA PHE A 409 9.57 -7.66 -5.16
C PHE A 409 10.63 -6.61 -4.83
N SER A 410 11.19 -5.98 -5.87
CA SER A 410 12.19 -4.95 -5.68
C SER A 410 11.51 -3.67 -5.25
N ARG A 411 12.18 -2.89 -4.41
CA ARG A 411 11.74 -1.52 -4.12
C ARG A 411 12.38 -0.49 -5.05
N ALA A 412 13.21 -0.95 -5.98
CA ALA A 412 14.01 -0.06 -6.82
C ALA A 412 13.16 0.68 -7.87
N ASP A 413 12.04 0.10 -8.26
CA ASP A 413 11.05 0.62 -9.20
C ASP A 413 9.79 1.18 -8.53
N ASP A 414 9.65 1.02 -7.20
CA ASP A 414 8.54 1.57 -6.43
C ASP A 414 8.40 3.07 -6.66
N THR A 415 7.17 3.51 -6.95
CA THR A 415 6.86 4.94 -7.09
C THR A 415 5.75 5.37 -6.15
N VAL A 416 5.78 6.62 -5.68
CA VAL A 416 4.66 7.20 -4.94
C VAL A 416 3.45 7.26 -5.88
N THR A 417 2.29 6.79 -5.40
CA THR A 417 1.09 6.76 -6.22
C THR A 417 0.60 8.17 -6.49
N SER A 418 0.06 8.40 -7.69
CA SER A 418 -0.38 9.74 -8.08
C SER A 418 -1.52 10.29 -7.23
N TYR A 419 -2.31 9.42 -6.59
CA TYR A 419 -3.38 9.81 -5.67
C TYR A 419 -2.89 10.09 -4.25
N SER A 420 -1.72 9.61 -3.82
CA SER A 420 -1.23 9.87 -2.46
C SER A 420 -1.12 11.37 -2.20
N SER A 421 -1.81 11.86 -1.17
CA SER A 421 -1.73 13.25 -0.75
C SER A 421 -0.29 13.66 -0.45
N LYS A 422 0.03 14.92 -0.73
CA LYS A 422 1.38 15.46 -0.69
C LYS A 422 1.45 16.64 0.26
N GLY A 423 2.52 16.68 1.03
CA GLY A 423 2.84 17.81 1.89
C GLY A 423 3.15 19.10 1.13
N PRO A 424 3.54 20.15 1.86
CA PRO A 424 3.40 20.23 3.32
C PRO A 424 1.92 20.23 3.74
N THR A 425 1.63 20.27 5.04
CA THR A 425 0.25 20.50 5.51
C THR A 425 -0.27 21.84 5.01
N LEU A 426 -1.56 21.93 4.72
CA LEU A 426 -2.15 23.07 4.00
C LEU A 426 -2.03 24.41 4.77
N ILE A 427 -2.18 24.38 6.09
CA ILE A 427 -2.25 25.59 6.93
C ILE A 427 -0.92 25.84 7.66
N ASP A 428 -0.43 24.82 8.38
CA ASP A 428 0.73 24.98 9.28
C ASP A 428 2.08 24.69 8.61
N HIS A 429 2.07 24.30 7.32
CA HIS A 429 3.25 24.02 6.50
C HIS A 429 4.22 22.98 7.08
N ILE A 430 3.69 21.98 7.77
CA ILE A 430 4.46 20.87 8.37
C ILE A 430 4.80 19.84 7.28
N VAL A 431 6.00 19.26 7.34
CA VAL A 431 6.40 18.18 6.42
C VAL A 431 5.60 16.92 6.73
N LYS A 432 4.83 16.44 5.75
CA LYS A 432 4.06 15.20 5.75
C LYS A 432 3.95 14.66 4.31
N PRO A 433 3.68 13.36 4.06
CA PRO A 433 3.63 12.28 5.04
C PRO A 433 5.02 12.01 5.65
N ASP A 434 5.08 11.33 6.79
CA ASP A 434 6.34 10.96 7.44
C ASP A 434 7.04 9.82 6.69
N LEU A 435 6.25 8.88 6.17
CA LEU A 435 6.74 7.75 5.39
C LEU A 435 5.68 7.28 4.38
N VAL A 436 6.07 6.30 3.55
CA VAL A 436 5.20 5.68 2.57
C VAL A 436 5.24 4.16 2.71
N ALA A 437 4.15 3.49 2.34
CA ALA A 437 4.06 2.03 2.33
C ALA A 437 3.22 1.55 1.13
N PRO A 438 3.28 0.25 0.77
CA PRO A 438 2.46 -0.32 -0.29
C PRO A 438 0.97 0.01 -0.13
N GLY A 439 0.41 0.73 -1.09
CA GLY A 439 -0.99 1.16 -1.05
C GLY A 439 -1.73 0.99 -2.37
N ASN A 440 -1.08 0.47 -3.41
CA ASN A 440 -1.69 0.26 -4.72
C ASN A 440 -2.04 -1.22 -4.96
N ARG A 441 -3.29 -1.49 -5.36
CA ARG A 441 -3.81 -2.82 -5.71
C ARG A 441 -3.54 -3.88 -4.63
N VAL A 442 -3.56 -3.47 -3.36
CA VAL A 442 -3.31 -4.33 -2.22
C VAL A 442 -4.44 -5.34 -2.10
N VAL A 443 -4.08 -6.63 -2.12
CA VAL A 443 -5.01 -7.73 -1.90
C VAL A 443 -5.22 -7.90 -0.40
N SER A 444 -6.46 -7.91 0.05
CA SER A 444 -6.81 -8.20 1.44
C SER A 444 -8.24 -8.75 1.53
N LEU A 445 -8.72 -8.97 2.74
CA LEU A 445 -10.00 -9.62 3.02
C LEU A 445 -11.17 -8.84 2.41
N ILE A 446 -12.13 -9.58 1.86
CA ILE A 446 -13.40 -9.02 1.39
C ILE A 446 -14.46 -9.08 2.50
N ALA A 447 -15.36 -8.10 2.55
CA ALA A 447 -16.64 -8.21 3.25
C ALA A 447 -17.73 -8.55 2.22
N PRO A 448 -18.19 -9.82 2.12
CA PRO A 448 -19.19 -10.20 1.13
C PRO A 448 -20.49 -9.41 1.30
N GLY A 449 -21.06 -8.94 0.18
CA GLY A 449 -22.32 -8.17 0.19
C GLY A 449 -22.17 -6.70 0.60
N SER A 450 -20.97 -6.26 0.99
CA SER A 450 -20.71 -4.85 1.29
C SER A 450 -20.82 -3.95 0.06
N LYS A 451 -20.95 -2.64 0.28
CA LYS A 451 -21.06 -1.64 -0.80
C LYS A 451 -19.87 -1.72 -1.77
N LEU A 452 -18.64 -1.81 -1.28
CA LEU A 452 -17.45 -1.91 -2.12
C LEU A 452 -17.43 -3.21 -2.93
N ALA A 453 -17.71 -4.35 -2.30
CA ALA A 453 -17.73 -5.66 -2.97
C ALA A 453 -18.80 -5.72 -4.08
N THR A 454 -20.00 -5.19 -3.81
CA THR A 454 -21.10 -5.20 -4.78
C THR A 454 -20.92 -4.17 -5.90
N THR A 455 -20.34 -3.00 -5.60
CA THR A 455 -20.15 -1.93 -6.59
C THR A 455 -18.95 -2.20 -7.50
N TYR A 456 -17.89 -2.83 -6.96
CA TYR A 456 -16.63 -3.00 -7.67
C TYR A 456 -16.16 -4.46 -7.73
N SER A 457 -17.08 -5.39 -8.00
CA SER A 457 -16.79 -6.83 -8.14
C SER A 457 -15.69 -7.18 -9.16
N ARG A 458 -15.36 -6.27 -10.08
CA ARG A 458 -14.18 -6.40 -10.97
C ARG A 458 -12.84 -6.48 -10.22
N PHE A 459 -12.79 -6.08 -8.95
CA PHE A 459 -11.61 -6.14 -8.09
C PHE A 459 -11.61 -7.36 -7.17
N ASP A 460 -12.62 -8.23 -7.28
CA ASP A 460 -12.64 -9.51 -6.62
C ASP A 460 -11.41 -10.33 -7.03
N VAL A 461 -10.78 -10.94 -6.03
CA VAL A 461 -9.73 -11.92 -6.25
C VAL A 461 -10.38 -13.29 -6.10
N PHE A 462 -10.33 -14.08 -7.17
CA PHE A 462 -10.96 -15.39 -7.23
C PHE A 462 -9.98 -16.51 -6.91
N PRO A 463 -10.47 -17.61 -6.31
CA PRO A 463 -9.69 -18.83 -6.21
C PRO A 463 -9.37 -19.39 -7.59
N CYS A 464 -8.37 -20.25 -7.63
CA CYS A 464 -7.85 -20.86 -8.82
C CYS A 464 -8.15 -22.35 -8.87
N ASP A 465 -7.92 -22.92 -10.04
CA ASP A 465 -7.87 -24.36 -10.24
C ASP A 465 -6.71 -24.98 -9.44
N GLY A 466 -6.67 -26.31 -9.35
CA GLY A 466 -5.62 -27.03 -8.62
C GLY A 466 -4.20 -26.76 -9.13
N THR A 467 -4.04 -26.22 -10.35
CA THR A 467 -2.75 -25.83 -10.93
C THR A 467 -2.37 -24.38 -10.67
N LEU A 468 -3.30 -23.55 -10.17
CA LEU A 468 -3.14 -22.13 -9.87
C LEU A 468 -2.87 -21.25 -11.11
N VAL A 469 -3.15 -21.79 -12.29
CA VAL A 469 -2.96 -21.13 -13.58
C VAL A 469 -4.23 -20.42 -14.04
N LEU A 470 -5.40 -20.92 -13.66
CA LEU A 470 -6.69 -20.33 -14.03
C LEU A 470 -7.44 -19.94 -12.76
N CYS A 471 -7.83 -18.67 -12.63
CA CYS A 471 -8.56 -18.18 -11.47
C CYS A 471 -9.82 -17.46 -11.91
N SER A 472 -10.95 -17.89 -11.37
CA SER A 472 -12.27 -17.40 -11.75
C SER A 472 -13.32 -17.83 -10.74
N SER A 473 -14.52 -17.28 -10.88
CA SER A 473 -15.70 -17.68 -10.11
C SER A 473 -16.07 -19.16 -10.24
N ALA A 474 -15.55 -19.88 -11.25
CA ALA A 474 -15.79 -21.31 -11.41
C ALA A 474 -15.18 -22.16 -10.27
N PHE A 475 -14.18 -21.63 -9.57
CA PHE A 475 -13.48 -22.34 -8.49
C PHE A 475 -13.93 -21.91 -7.09
N GLY A 476 -14.88 -20.98 -6.99
CA GLY A 476 -15.47 -20.53 -5.74
C GLY A 476 -15.73 -19.03 -5.68
N SER A 477 -16.35 -18.61 -4.58
CA SER A 477 -16.58 -17.20 -4.28
C SER A 477 -15.30 -16.51 -3.82
N PRO A 478 -15.15 -15.19 -4.08
CA PRO A 478 -13.99 -14.44 -3.63
C PRO A 478 -13.99 -14.33 -2.11
N SER A 479 -12.81 -14.52 -1.51
CA SER A 479 -12.54 -14.22 -0.09
C SER A 479 -11.57 -13.05 0.06
N TYR A 480 -11.06 -12.54 -1.06
CA TYR A 480 -10.11 -11.43 -1.11
C TYR A 480 -10.53 -10.41 -2.17
N PHE A 481 -10.09 -9.17 -1.97
CA PHE A 481 -10.46 -8.00 -2.75
C PHE A 481 -9.25 -7.08 -2.93
N ARG A 482 -9.14 -6.43 -4.09
CA ARG A 482 -8.06 -5.46 -4.36
C ARG A 482 -8.56 -4.04 -4.16
N LEU A 483 -7.86 -3.28 -3.32
CA LEU A 483 -8.10 -1.85 -3.14
C LEU A 483 -6.80 -1.04 -3.31
N SER A 484 -6.97 0.23 -3.63
CA SER A 484 -5.88 1.21 -3.75
C SER A 484 -6.21 2.43 -2.89
N GLY A 485 -5.23 2.92 -2.14
CA GLY A 485 -5.36 4.11 -1.31
C GLY A 485 -4.28 4.20 -0.24
N THR A 486 -4.07 5.41 0.29
CA THR A 486 -3.30 5.59 1.54
C THR A 486 -3.93 4.84 2.71
N SER A 487 -5.24 4.60 2.65
CA SER A 487 -6.00 3.74 3.54
C SER A 487 -5.54 2.26 3.56
N MET A 488 -4.91 1.77 2.48
CA MET A 488 -4.31 0.43 2.41
C MET A 488 -2.83 0.45 2.85
N ALA A 489 -2.12 1.56 2.65
CA ALA A 489 -0.75 1.74 3.12
C ALA A 489 -0.67 1.87 4.65
N THR A 490 -1.63 2.58 5.25
CA THR A 490 -1.73 2.82 6.70
C THR A 490 -1.71 1.52 7.53
N PRO A 491 -2.54 0.48 7.24
CA PRO A 491 -2.51 -0.76 7.99
C PRO A 491 -1.23 -1.58 7.82
N VAL A 492 -0.48 -1.38 6.74
CA VAL A 492 0.86 -2.00 6.59
C VAL A 492 1.79 -1.48 7.69
N VAL A 493 1.78 -0.16 7.91
CA VAL A 493 2.59 0.52 8.92
C VAL A 493 2.08 0.21 10.33
N SER A 494 0.76 0.17 10.53
CA SER A 494 0.15 -0.26 11.80
C SER A 494 0.59 -1.67 12.21
N GLY A 495 0.63 -2.60 11.25
CA GLY A 495 1.16 -3.93 11.48
C GLY A 495 2.66 -3.91 11.82
N ALA A 496 3.46 -3.15 11.07
CA ALA A 496 4.90 -3.03 11.33
C ALA A 496 5.20 -2.45 12.72
N ALA A 497 4.44 -1.44 13.15
CA ALA A 497 4.50 -0.88 14.49
C ALA A 497 4.17 -1.95 15.55
N ALA A 498 3.13 -2.77 15.33
CA ALA A 498 2.80 -3.86 16.24
C ALA A 498 3.91 -4.92 16.33
N LEU A 499 4.59 -5.26 15.23
CA LEU A 499 5.76 -6.15 15.26
C LEU A 499 6.92 -5.55 16.06
N LEU A 500 7.18 -4.25 15.87
CA LEU A 500 8.23 -3.53 16.60
C LEU A 500 7.93 -3.49 18.10
N LEU A 501 6.68 -3.22 18.48
CA LEU A 501 6.21 -3.17 19.87
C LEU A 501 6.14 -4.56 20.53
N GLN A 502 5.99 -5.63 19.75
CA GLN A 502 6.17 -6.99 20.28
C GLN A 502 7.64 -7.27 20.56
N LYS A 503 8.54 -6.86 19.66
CA LYS A 503 9.99 -7.04 19.83
C LYS A 503 10.52 -6.26 21.02
N ASP A 504 10.13 -5.00 21.15
CA ASP A 504 10.47 -4.14 22.28
C ASP A 504 9.21 -3.48 22.86
N PRO A 505 8.61 -4.09 23.88
CA PRO A 505 7.40 -3.58 24.51
C PRO A 505 7.60 -2.24 25.24
N SER A 506 8.85 -1.83 25.51
CA SER A 506 9.16 -0.62 26.28
C SER A 506 9.10 0.67 25.45
N LEU A 507 9.10 0.55 24.12
CA LEU A 507 9.04 1.70 23.21
C LEU A 507 7.80 2.56 23.47
N THR A 508 8.05 3.86 23.59
CA THR A 508 6.99 4.88 23.56
C THR A 508 6.58 5.17 22.12
N PRO A 509 5.47 5.90 21.88
CA PRO A 509 5.12 6.29 20.51
C PRO A 509 6.20 7.10 19.77
N ASP A 510 7.01 7.89 20.48
CA ASP A 510 8.07 8.72 19.89
C ASP A 510 9.33 7.93 19.48
N GLN A 511 9.52 6.72 20.00
CA GLN A 511 10.70 5.86 19.78
C GLN A 511 10.41 4.79 18.72
#